data_AF-A0A1C6I4N2-F1
#
_entry.id   AF-A0A1C6I4N2-F1
#
_cell.length_a   1.000
_cell.length_b   1.000
_cell.length_c   1.000
_cell.angle_alpha   90.00
_cell.angle_beta   90.00
_cell.angle_gamma   90.00
#
_symmetry.space_group_name_H-M   'P 1'
#
loop_
_entity.id
_entity.type
_entity.pdbx_description
1 polymer ?
#
loop_
_entity_poly.entity_id
_entity_poly.type
_entity_poly.pdbx_seq_one_letter_code
_entity_poly.pdbx_strand_id
1 'polypeptide(L)'
;MSKVLVKVDDLAKAVRLYELASAAKSEVAVEQGQWRSPVVSPLGFFGLCAFNMKEPMTVISDDEDFIAKVKADTTLFHSDN
;
A
#
# COMPACT_ATOMS: atom_id res chain seq x y z
N MET A 1 -6.99 -14.52 -0.78
CA MET A 1 -6.88 -13.06 -0.86
C MET A 1 -6.84 -12.43 0.51
N SER A 2 -5.64 -12.05 0.92
CA SER A 2 -5.34 -11.43 2.21
C SER A 2 -5.37 -9.92 2.11
N LYS A 3 -5.79 -9.26 3.20
CA LYS A 3 -5.93 -7.79 3.28
C LYS A 3 -5.20 -7.24 4.49
N VAL A 4 -4.65 -6.04 4.37
CA VAL A 4 -4.07 -5.27 5.48
C VAL A 4 -4.36 -3.79 5.30
N LEU A 5 -4.80 -3.14 6.38
CA LEU A 5 -5.02 -1.70 6.40
C LEU A 5 -3.69 -1.00 6.71
N VAL A 6 -3.33 0.00 5.92
CA VAL A 6 -2.11 0.82 6.08
C VAL A 6 -2.46 2.30 5.98
N LYS A 7 -1.63 3.17 6.56
CA LYS A 7 -1.79 4.62 6.42
C LYS A 7 -0.64 5.18 5.60
N VAL A 8 -0.92 5.52 4.34
CA VAL A 8 0.04 6.13 3.41
C VAL A 8 -0.21 7.64 3.38
N ASP A 9 0.31 8.34 4.38
CA ASP A 9 0.09 9.78 4.58
C ASP A 9 1.22 10.69 4.05
N ASP A 10 2.26 10.10 3.48
CA ASP A 10 3.35 10.81 2.82
C ASP A 10 3.91 10.02 1.61
N LEU A 11 4.74 10.70 0.82
CA LEU A 11 5.37 10.11 -0.37
C LEU A 11 6.34 8.98 -0.02
N ALA A 12 7.05 9.06 1.12
CA ALA A 12 8.04 8.06 1.51
C ALA A 12 7.36 6.71 1.82
N LYS A 13 6.22 6.73 2.50
CA LYS A 13 5.38 5.55 2.74
C LYS A 13 4.81 4.98 1.44
N ALA A 14 4.40 5.84 0.52
CA ALA A 14 3.91 5.39 -0.80
C ALA A 14 5.03 4.68 -1.56
N VAL A 15 6.22 5.27 -1.63
CA VAL A 15 7.39 4.66 -2.25
C VAL A 15 7.75 3.33 -1.58
N ARG A 16 7.72 3.29 -0.24
CA ARG A 16 8.02 2.06 0.50
C ARG A 16 7.04 0.93 0.17
N LEU A 17 5.75 1.22 0.12
CA LEU A 17 4.74 0.23 -0.29
C LEU A 17 4.95 -0.23 -1.75
N TYR A 18 5.32 0.70 -2.64
CA TYR A 18 5.64 0.39 -4.04
C TYR A 18 6.84 -0.56 -4.17
N GLU A 19 7.92 -0.33 -3.41
CA GLU A 19 9.10 -1.20 -3.38
C GLU A 19 8.75 -2.61 -2.90
N LEU A 20 8.00 -2.71 -1.80
CA LEU A 20 7.56 -4.00 -1.26
C LEU A 20 6.68 -4.75 -2.28
N ALA A 21 5.76 -4.05 -2.92
CA ALA A 21 4.86 -4.63 -3.92
C ALA A 21 5.59 -5.05 -5.20
N SER A 22 6.63 -4.33 -5.60
CA SER A 22 7.46 -4.67 -6.77
C SER A 22 8.24 -5.98 -6.59
N ALA A 23 8.44 -6.40 -5.34
CA ALA A 23 9.07 -7.68 -4.99
C ALA A 23 8.07 -8.80 -4.65
N ALA A 24 6.75 -8.54 -4.77
CA ALA A 24 5.73 -9.54 -4.49
C ALA A 24 5.65 -10.61 -5.59
N LYS A 25 5.28 -11.84 -5.22
CA LYS A 25 5.12 -12.97 -6.16
C LYS A 25 3.76 -12.94 -6.88
N SER A 26 2.84 -12.08 -6.44
CA SER A 26 1.46 -12.01 -6.91
C SER A 26 1.02 -10.56 -7.05
N GLU A 27 -0.13 -10.36 -7.70
CA GLU A 27 -0.72 -9.03 -7.86
C GLU A 27 -0.94 -8.37 -6.49
N VAL A 28 -0.57 -7.10 -6.40
CA VAL A 28 -0.82 -6.25 -5.25
C VAL A 28 -1.67 -5.07 -5.70
N ALA A 29 -2.83 -4.91 -5.07
CA ALA A 29 -3.72 -3.79 -5.29
C ALA A 29 -3.95 -3.03 -3.98
N VAL A 30 -4.27 -1.75 -4.10
CA VAL A 30 -4.77 -0.93 -3.00
C VAL A 30 -6.21 -0.53 -3.27
N GLU A 31 -7.04 -0.59 -2.24
CA GLU A 31 -8.42 -0.10 -2.22
C GLU A 31 -8.54 1.07 -1.23
N GLN A 32 -9.23 2.13 -1.65
CA GLN A 32 -9.54 3.28 -0.81
C GLN A 32 -10.91 3.85 -1.21
N GLY A 33 -11.91 3.65 -0.35
CA GLY A 33 -13.30 3.95 -0.69
C GLY A 33 -13.77 3.13 -1.90
N GLN A 34 -14.17 3.81 -2.97
CA GLN A 34 -14.59 3.18 -4.23
C GLN A 34 -13.43 2.97 -5.23
N TRP A 35 -12.25 3.49 -4.92
CA TRP A 35 -11.10 3.44 -5.81
C TRP A 35 -10.27 2.20 -5.57
N ARG A 36 -9.82 1.57 -6.66
CA ARG A 36 -8.88 0.45 -6.63
C ARG A 36 -7.80 0.67 -7.67
N SER A 37 -6.55 0.43 -7.29
CA SER A 37 -5.41 0.60 -8.19
C SER A 37 -4.36 -0.48 -7.94
N PRO A 38 -3.79 -1.10 -8.99
CA PRO A 38 -2.60 -1.94 -8.85
C PRO A 38 -1.42 -1.11 -8.36
N VAL A 39 -0.71 -1.57 -7.34
CA VAL A 39 0.44 -0.82 -6.78
C VAL A 39 1.57 -0.69 -7.81
N VAL A 40 1.78 -1.72 -8.63
CA VAL A 40 2.81 -1.73 -9.68
C VAL A 40 2.53 -0.76 -10.84
N SER A 41 1.36 -0.12 -10.90
CA SER A 41 1.05 0.96 -11.84
C SER A 41 1.39 2.31 -11.19
N PRO A 42 2.59 2.90 -11.42
CA PRO A 42 3.08 4.01 -10.62
C PRO A 42 2.15 5.23 -10.72
N LEU A 43 1.70 5.57 -11.93
CA LEU A 43 0.80 6.71 -12.14
C LEU A 43 -0.53 6.53 -11.41
N GLY A 44 -1.13 5.34 -11.48
CA GLY A 44 -2.41 5.05 -10.83
C GLY A 44 -2.29 4.97 -9.32
N PHE A 45 -1.22 4.36 -8.81
CA PHE A 45 -0.98 4.20 -7.38
C PHE A 45 -0.61 5.52 -6.71
N PHE A 46 0.42 6.21 -7.21
CA PHE A 46 0.84 7.50 -6.64
C PHE A 46 -0.23 8.58 -6.85
N GLY A 47 -0.98 8.53 -7.95
CA GLY A 47 -2.15 9.38 -8.14
C GLY A 47 -3.20 9.17 -7.05
N LEU A 48 -3.59 7.92 -6.78
CA LEU A 48 -4.54 7.58 -5.72
C LEU A 48 -4.04 8.05 -4.35
N CYS A 49 -2.78 7.78 -4.01
CA CYS A 49 -2.17 8.26 -2.77
C CYS A 49 -2.25 9.79 -2.69
N ALA A 50 -1.85 10.52 -3.75
CA ALA A 50 -1.79 11.98 -3.73
C ALA A 50 -3.15 12.66 -3.49
N PHE A 51 -4.24 12.10 -4.04
CA PHE A 51 -5.58 12.68 -3.86
C PHE A 51 -6.17 12.42 -2.46
N ASN A 52 -5.72 11.38 -1.76
CA ASN A 52 -6.39 10.93 -0.55
C ASN A 52 -5.42 10.39 0.54
N MET A 53 -4.27 11.05 0.71
CA MET A 53 -3.25 10.71 1.73
C MET A 53 -3.76 10.71 3.19
N LYS A 54 -4.93 11.31 3.46
CA LYS A 54 -5.47 11.43 4.82
C LYS A 54 -6.19 10.16 5.29
N GLU A 55 -6.66 9.32 4.37
CA GLU A 55 -7.44 8.14 4.70
C GLU A 55 -6.59 6.86 4.65
N PRO A 56 -6.84 5.89 5.54
CA PRO A 56 -6.23 4.57 5.44
C PRO A 56 -6.55 3.88 4.10
N MET A 57 -5.60 3.10 3.60
CA MET A 57 -5.73 2.31 2.37
C MET A 57 -5.71 0.83 2.74
N THR A 58 -6.48 0.02 2.02
CA THR A 58 -6.45 -1.44 2.17
C THR A 58 -5.56 -2.03 1.10
N VAL A 59 -4.42 -2.60 1.50
CA VAL A 59 -3.55 -3.38 0.62
C VAL A 59 -4.10 -4.81 0.52
N ILE A 60 -4.14 -5.33 -0.70
CA ILE A 60 -4.76 -6.61 -1.04
C ILE A 60 -3.79 -7.41 -1.91
N SER A 61 -3.51 -8.64 -1.51
CA SER A 61 -2.73 -9.59 -2.29
C SER A 61 -3.05 -11.03 -1.90
N ASP A 62 -2.79 -11.97 -2.82
CA ASP A 62 -2.77 -13.41 -2.51
C ASP A 62 -1.42 -13.88 -1.97
N ASP A 63 -0.38 -13.02 -2.01
CA ASP A 63 0.94 -13.30 -1.44
C ASP A 63 0.94 -13.06 0.08
N GLU A 64 0.79 -14.13 0.86
CA GLU A 64 0.80 -14.09 2.33
C GLU A 64 2.15 -13.63 2.90
N ASP A 65 3.28 -13.97 2.26
CA ASP A 65 4.61 -13.53 2.67
C ASP A 65 4.72 -12.00 2.55
N PHE A 66 4.20 -11.44 1.45
CA PHE A 66 4.13 -10.01 1.24
C PHE A 66 3.25 -9.32 2.31
N ILE A 67 2.05 -9.84 2.58
CA ILE A 67 1.17 -9.25 3.59
C ILE A 67 1.80 -9.29 4.98
N ALA A 68 2.53 -10.36 5.32
CA ALA A 68 3.29 -10.45 6.56
C ALA A 68 4.41 -9.39 6.62
N LYS A 69 5.14 -9.18 5.52
CA LYS A 69 6.16 -8.11 5.42
C LYS A 69 5.55 -6.73 5.58
N VAL A 70 4.41 -6.45 4.93
CA VAL A 70 3.70 -5.18 5.09
C VAL A 70 3.34 -4.96 6.55
N LYS A 71 2.69 -5.93 7.22
CA LYS A 71 2.31 -5.85 8.64
C LYS A 71 3.49 -5.63 9.59
N ALA A 72 4.66 -6.16 9.25
CA ALA A 72 5.87 -6.00 10.05
C ALA A 72 6.63 -4.70 9.76
N ASP A 73 6.27 -3.97 8.69
CA ASP A 73 6.99 -2.77 8.27
C ASP A 73 6.57 -1.55 9.11
N THR A 74 7.41 -1.16 10.06
CA THR A 74 7.12 -0.08 11.02
C THR A 74 6.92 1.28 10.33
N THR A 75 7.48 1.49 9.14
CA THR A 75 7.36 2.76 8.40
C THR A 75 5.94 2.99 7.89
N LEU A 76 5.17 1.93 7.63
CA LEU A 76 3.79 2.01 7.13
C LEU A 76 2.74 2.19 8.25
N PHE A 77 3.14 2.07 9.53
CA PHE A 77 2.24 2.11 10.68
C PHE A 77 2.55 3.19 11.72
N HIS A 78 3.78 3.73 11.75
CA HIS A 78 4.12 4.82 12.67
C HIS A 78 3.82 6.18 12.00
N SER A 79 2.95 6.95 12.64
CA SER A 79 2.85 8.40 12.45
C SER A 79 3.38 9.04 13.73
N ASP A 80 4.69 9.19 13.85
CA ASP A 80 5.29 9.97 14.94
C ASP A 80 5.93 11.23 14.36
N ASN A 81 5.09 12.27 14.23
CA ASN A 81 5.30 13.60 14.81
C ASN A 81 4.11 14.51 14.53
#